data_AF-A0A837HP99-F1
#
_entry.id   AF-A0A837HP99-F1
#
_cell.length_a   1.000
_cell.length_b   1.000
_cell.length_c   1.000
_cell.angle_alpha   90.00
_cell.angle_beta   90.00
_cell.angle_gamma   90.00
#
_symmetry.space_group_name_H-M   'P 1'
#
loop_
_entity.id
_entity.type
_entity.pdbx_description
1 polymer ?
#
loop_
_entity_poly.entity_id
_entity_poly.type
_entity_poly.pdbx_seq_one_letter_code
_entity_poly.pdbx_strand_id
1 'polypeptide(L)'
;KSNINPNLYTVGIEHEGKPDDVWTDAMKQSSAALIREICQRWQIPIDRNHIVGHFEIFSKKPNCPARDKKIIDEIVALAGGQQTPHPSQVEEGVRKIEEGLAQIKNSLK
;
A
#
# COMPACT_ATOMS: atom_id res chain seq x y z
N LYS A 1 -8.33 -20.62 8.62
CA LYS A 1 -9.05 -21.54 9.54
C LYS A 1 -10.15 -22.24 8.76
N SER A 2 -10.22 -23.56 8.77
CA SER A 2 -11.27 -24.30 8.06
C SER A 2 -12.62 -24.10 8.76
N ASN A 3 -13.71 -23.96 8.00
CA ASN A 3 -15.09 -23.85 8.50
C ASN A 3 -15.41 -22.65 9.41
N ILE A 4 -14.64 -21.56 9.34
CA ILE A 4 -14.99 -20.29 9.99
C ILE A 4 -15.15 -19.23 8.91
N ASN A 5 -16.22 -18.43 8.98
CA ASN A 5 -16.43 -17.32 8.07
C ASN A 5 -15.33 -16.26 8.25
N PRO A 6 -14.48 -15.99 7.24
CA PRO A 6 -13.41 -15.01 7.34
C PRO A 6 -13.92 -13.60 7.70
N ASN A 7 -15.14 -13.26 7.29
CA ASN A 7 -15.75 -11.96 7.58
C ASN A 7 -15.86 -11.64 9.08
N LEU A 8 -15.78 -12.65 9.97
CA LEU A 8 -15.81 -12.45 11.42
C LEU A 8 -14.47 -11.99 12.00
N TYR A 9 -13.36 -12.13 11.27
CA TYR A 9 -12.01 -11.88 11.79
C TYR A 9 -11.04 -11.25 10.79
N THR A 10 -11.52 -10.81 9.61
CA THR A 10 -10.70 -10.15 8.59
C THR A 10 -11.23 -8.76 8.26
N VAL A 11 -10.33 -7.86 7.85
CA VAL A 11 -10.68 -6.58 7.21
C VAL A 11 -10.46 -6.74 5.71
N GLY A 12 -11.47 -6.39 4.90
CA GLY A 12 -11.36 -6.37 3.44
C GLY A 12 -10.80 -5.03 2.95
N ILE A 13 -9.83 -5.08 2.03
CA ILE A 13 -9.32 -3.92 1.29
C ILE A 13 -9.58 -4.20 -0.19
N GLU A 14 -10.33 -3.32 -0.84
CA GLU A 14 -10.73 -3.48 -2.25
C GLU A 14 -10.02 -2.45 -3.12
N HIS A 15 -9.66 -2.87 -4.34
CA HIS A 15 -8.97 -2.05 -5.32
C HIS A 15 -9.81 -1.99 -6.59
N GLU A 16 -10.00 -0.79 -7.12
CA GLU A 16 -10.70 -0.62 -8.40
C GLU A 16 -9.87 -1.23 -9.54
N GLY A 17 -10.55 -2.00 -10.40
CA GLY A 17 -9.95 -2.62 -11.58
C GLY A 17 -10.43 -4.05 -11.83
N LYS A 18 -9.79 -4.70 -12.80
CA LYS A 18 -9.97 -6.11 -13.18
C LYS A 18 -8.70 -6.89 -12.86
N PRO A 19 -8.77 -8.23 -12.77
CA PRO A 19 -7.60 -9.04 -12.43
C PRO A 19 -6.40 -8.94 -13.38
N ASP A 20 -6.64 -8.53 -14.63
CA ASP A 20 -5.61 -8.37 -15.66
C ASP A 20 -5.06 -6.93 -15.72
N ASP A 21 -5.61 -6.01 -14.93
CA ASP A 21 -5.11 -4.63 -14.86
C ASP A 21 -3.83 -4.57 -14.01
N VAL A 22 -2.88 -3.75 -14.46
CA VAL A 22 -1.65 -3.51 -13.72
C VAL A 22 -1.91 -2.50 -12.61
N TRP A 23 -1.56 -2.87 -11.39
CA TRP A 23 -1.66 -1.95 -10.25
C TRP A 23 -0.66 -0.80 -10.42
N THR A 24 -1.17 0.42 -10.32
CA THR A 24 -0.32 1.61 -10.31
C THR A 24 0.52 1.68 -9.04
N ASP A 25 1.66 2.38 -9.09
CA ASP A 25 2.47 2.60 -7.90
C ASP A 25 1.69 3.32 -6.80
N ALA A 26 0.83 4.28 -7.16
CA ALA A 26 -0.03 4.97 -6.21
C ALA A 26 -1.01 4.03 -5.49
N MET A 27 -1.60 3.06 -6.19
CA MET A 27 -2.44 2.03 -5.57
C MET A 27 -1.65 1.15 -4.61
N LYS A 28 -0.47 0.68 -5.01
CA LYS A 28 0.41 -0.15 -4.16
C LYS A 28 0.82 0.59 -2.89
N GLN A 29 1.27 1.83 -3.02
CA GLN A 29 1.70 2.67 -1.89
C GLN A 29 0.53 2.99 -0.94
N SER A 30 -0.64 3.35 -1.49
CA SER A 30 -1.84 3.63 -0.68
C SER A 30 -2.30 2.38 0.07
N SER A 31 -2.30 1.22 -0.59
CA SER A 31 -2.65 -0.05 0.03
C SER A 31 -1.66 -0.43 1.13
N ALA A 32 -0.37 -0.29 0.89
CA ALA A 32 0.68 -0.60 1.88
C ALA A 32 0.60 0.32 3.11
N ALA A 33 0.33 1.62 2.91
CA ALA A 33 0.11 2.55 4.01
C ALA A 33 -1.12 2.17 4.84
N LEU A 34 -2.24 1.83 4.20
CA LEU A 34 -3.45 1.39 4.90
C LEU A 34 -3.22 0.07 5.66
N ILE A 35 -2.54 -0.91 5.06
CA ILE A 35 -2.16 -2.16 5.71
C ILE A 35 -1.34 -1.88 6.96
N ARG A 36 -0.30 -1.03 6.86
CA ARG A 36 0.56 -0.67 8.00
C ARG A 36 -0.26 -0.06 9.14
N GLU A 37 -1.12 0.91 8.84
CA GLU A 37 -1.98 1.57 9.83
C GLU A 37 -2.92 0.59 10.54
N ILE A 38 -3.58 -0.31 9.79
CA ILE A 38 -4.44 -1.34 10.35
C ILE A 38 -3.62 -2.29 11.25
N CYS A 39 -2.48 -2.76 10.75
CA CYS A 39 -1.61 -3.67 11.49
C CYS A 39 -1.09 -3.05 12.78
N GLN A 40 -0.66 -1.79 12.75
CA GLN A 40 -0.20 -1.07 13.93
C GLN A 40 -1.35 -0.86 14.94
N ARG A 41 -2.52 -0.43 14.49
CA ARG A 41 -3.68 -0.19 15.36
C ARG A 41 -4.13 -1.43 16.11
N TRP A 42 -4.10 -2.59 15.44
CA TRP A 42 -4.62 -3.84 15.98
C TRP A 42 -3.53 -4.85 16.38
N GLN A 43 -2.26 -4.43 16.37
CA GLN A 43 -1.10 -5.26 16.71
C GLN A 43 -1.03 -6.56 15.88
N ILE A 44 -1.38 -6.46 14.60
CA ILE A 44 -1.33 -7.58 13.65
C ILE A 44 0.06 -7.59 13.00
N PRO A 45 0.79 -8.73 12.99
CA PRO A 45 2.06 -8.83 12.28
C PRO A 45 1.90 -8.53 10.78
N ILE A 46 2.82 -7.76 10.21
CA ILE A 46 2.88 -7.53 8.77
C ILE A 46 3.62 -8.71 8.13
N ASP A 47 2.87 -9.76 7.82
CA ASP A 47 3.38 -10.96 7.17
C ASP A 47 2.29 -11.64 6.32
N ARG A 48 2.66 -12.70 5.59
CA ARG A 48 1.74 -13.47 4.74
C ARG A 48 0.82 -14.44 5.49
N ASN A 49 1.01 -14.62 6.79
CA ASN A 49 0.08 -15.40 7.61
C ASN A 49 -1.15 -14.56 7.99
N HIS A 50 -1.02 -13.24 8.01
CA HIS A 50 -2.08 -12.31 8.44
C HIS A 50 -2.63 -11.45 7.31
N ILE A 51 -1.82 -11.12 6.31
CA ILE A 51 -2.25 -10.42 5.09
C ILE A 51 -2.40 -11.49 4.02
N VAL A 52 -3.61 -11.68 3.49
CA VAL A 52 -3.93 -12.74 2.53
C VAL A 52 -4.74 -12.21 1.34
N GLY A 53 -4.60 -12.87 0.19
CA GLY A 53 -5.41 -12.63 -0.99
C GLY A 53 -6.77 -13.30 -0.91
N HIS A 54 -7.76 -12.70 -1.59
CA HIS A 54 -9.10 -13.28 -1.67
C HIS A 54 -9.08 -14.71 -2.26
N PHE A 55 -8.19 -14.98 -3.23
CA PHE A 55 -8.00 -16.31 -3.79
C PHE A 55 -7.56 -17.37 -2.78
N GLU A 56 -6.89 -16.98 -1.68
CA GLU A 56 -6.37 -17.89 -0.65
C GLU A 56 -7.49 -18.37 0.29
N ILE A 57 -8.58 -17.61 0.41
CA ILE A 57 -9.68 -17.88 1.33
C ILE A 57 -11.01 -18.15 0.63
N PHE A 58 -11.13 -17.87 -0.67
CA PHE A 58 -12.36 -18.04 -1.44
C PHE A 58 -12.09 -18.51 -2.88
N SER A 59 -12.30 -19.81 -3.11
CA SER A 59 -12.01 -20.48 -4.39
C SER A 59 -12.78 -19.94 -5.60
N LYS A 60 -13.93 -19.27 -5.39
CA LYS A 60 -14.71 -18.66 -6.48
C LYS A 60 -14.12 -17.34 -7.01
N LYS A 61 -13.04 -16.83 -6.40
CA LYS A 61 -12.31 -15.63 -6.82
C LYS A 61 -10.83 -15.93 -7.06
N PRO A 62 -10.49 -16.85 -7.97
CA PRO A 62 -9.12 -17.36 -8.13
C PRO A 62 -8.12 -16.29 -8.56
N ASN A 63 -8.58 -15.20 -9.17
CA ASN A 63 -7.74 -14.12 -9.70
C ASN A 63 -7.77 -12.83 -8.88
N CYS A 64 -8.49 -12.78 -7.75
CA CYS A 64 -8.49 -11.59 -6.88
C CYS A 64 -7.34 -11.72 -5.86
N PRO A 65 -6.49 -10.69 -5.65
CA PRO A 65 -6.61 -9.31 -6.12
C PRO A 65 -6.11 -9.03 -7.54
N ALA A 66 -5.16 -9.83 -8.05
CA ALA A 66 -4.70 -9.77 -9.44
C ALA A 66 -4.36 -11.18 -9.96
N ARG A 67 -4.23 -11.33 -11.28
CA ARG A 67 -3.76 -12.59 -11.89
C ARG A 67 -2.35 -12.91 -11.43
N ASP A 68 -1.45 -11.92 -11.43
CA ASP A 68 -0.14 -12.07 -10.81
C ASP A 68 -0.27 -12.00 -9.29
N LYS A 69 0.06 -13.10 -8.62
CA LYS A 69 -0.07 -13.25 -7.16
C LYS A 69 1.04 -12.56 -6.38
N LYS A 70 2.14 -12.21 -7.07
CA LYS A 70 3.28 -11.49 -6.48
C LYS A 70 2.87 -10.12 -5.92
N ILE A 71 1.77 -9.54 -6.40
CA ILE A 71 1.26 -8.26 -5.91
C ILE A 71 1.07 -8.25 -4.39
N ILE A 72 0.70 -9.39 -3.78
CA ILE A 72 0.52 -9.46 -2.33
C ILE A 72 1.85 -9.40 -1.61
N ASP A 73 2.85 -10.10 -2.10
CA ASP A 73 4.19 -10.08 -1.52
C ASP A 73 4.81 -8.68 -1.67
N GLU A 74 4.57 -7.99 -2.80
CA GLU A 74 4.98 -6.61 -3.03
C GLU A 74 4.36 -5.65 -2.01
N ILE A 75 3.03 -5.66 -1.82
CA ILE A 75 2.38 -4.74 -0.87
C ILE A 75 2.72 -5.06 0.60
N VAL A 76 2.96 -6.33 0.94
CA VAL A 76 3.42 -6.74 2.27
C VAL A 76 4.82 -6.23 2.52
N ALA A 77 5.72 -6.36 1.55
CA ALA A 77 7.08 -5.80 1.63
C ALA A 77 7.05 -4.27 1.77
N LEU A 78 6.21 -3.59 0.98
CA LEU A 78 6.02 -2.13 1.06
C LEU A 78 5.45 -1.69 2.41
N ALA A 79 4.55 -2.47 3.00
CA ALA A 79 3.97 -2.19 4.32
C ALA A 79 4.98 -2.44 5.47
N GLY A 80 5.83 -3.46 5.32
CA GLY A 80 6.87 -3.79 6.30
C GLY A 80 8.11 -2.88 6.22
N GLY A 81 8.37 -2.26 5.06
CA GLY A 81 9.45 -1.29 4.91
C GLY A 81 9.24 -0.06 5.80
N GLN A 82 10.33 0.63 6.18
CA GLN A 82 10.18 1.98 6.72
C GLN A 82 9.58 2.87 5.64
N GLN A 83 8.54 3.63 6.00
CA GLN A 83 8.07 4.72 5.17
C GLN A 83 9.29 5.60 4.85
N THR A 84 9.67 5.74 3.57
CA THR A 84 10.21 7.03 3.19
C THR A 84 9.07 8.00 3.46
N PRO A 85 9.25 9.04 4.30
CA PRO A 85 8.21 10.03 4.50
C PRO A 85 7.84 10.55 3.12
N HIS A 86 6.62 10.27 2.66
CA HIS A 86 6.10 10.99 1.51
C HIS A 86 5.91 12.41 2.02
N PRO A 87 6.66 13.41 1.52
CA PRO A 87 6.48 14.78 1.98
C PRO A 87 5.00 15.12 1.80
N SER A 88 4.39 15.68 2.83
CA SER A 88 3.07 16.28 2.68
C SER A 88 3.10 17.26 1.50
N GLN A 89 1.97 17.49 0.86
CA GLN A 89 1.89 18.49 -0.22
C GLN A 89 2.41 19.87 0.24
N VAL A 90 2.32 20.15 1.55
CA VAL A 90 2.90 21.32 2.20
C VAL A 90 4.43 21.26 2.21
N GLU A 91 5.04 20.18 2.69
CA GLU A 91 6.50 20.01 2.70
C GLU A 91 7.10 20.00 1.30
N GLU A 92 6.41 19.42 0.33
CA GLU A 92 6.83 19.42 -1.07
C GLU A 92 6.71 20.82 -1.70
N GLY A 93 5.69 21.58 -1.33
CA GLY A 93 5.54 22.99 -1.68
C GLY A 93 6.65 23.87 -1.09
N VAL A 94 6.97 23.67 0.20
CA VAL A 94 8.06 24.40 0.89
C VAL A 94 9.40 24.12 0.21
N ARG A 95 9.71 22.85 -0.08
CA ARG A 95 10.95 22.48 -0.77
C ARG A 95 11.11 23.18 -2.12
N LYS A 96 10.05 23.22 -2.94
CA LYS A 96 10.07 23.90 -4.25
C LYS A 96 10.30 25.41 -4.12
N ILE A 97 9.75 26.04 -3.08
CA ILE A 97 9.97 27.46 -2.78
C ILE A 97 11.43 27.70 -2.41
N GLU A 98 12.00 26.89 -1.53
CA GLU A 98 13.39 27.01 -1.09
C GLU A 98 14.39 26.82 -2.25
N GLU A 99 14.15 25.83 -3.10
CA GLU A 99 14.94 25.58 -4.31
C GLU A 99 14.89 26.77 -5.28
N GLY A 100 13.69 27.33 -5.52
CA GLY A 100 13.54 28.53 -6.35
C GLY A 100 14.25 29.75 -5.77
N LEU A 101 14.17 29.97 -4.46
CA LEU A 101 14.88 31.07 -3.77
C LEU A 101 16.40 30.90 -3.87
N ALA A 102 16.91 29.67 -3.78
CA ALA A 102 18.34 29.40 -3.91
C ALA A 102 18.86 29.72 -5.33
N GLN A 103 18.07 29.39 -6.37
CA GLN A 103 18.41 29.73 -7.75
C GLN A 103 18.45 31.24 -7.98
N ILE A 104 17.46 31.98 -7.45
CA ILE A 104 17.43 33.45 -7.54
C ILE A 104 18.66 34.06 -6.86
N LYS A 105 19.02 33.60 -5.66
CA LYS A 105 20.20 34.09 -4.94
C LYS A 105 21.51 33.84 -5.68
N ASN A 106 21.63 32.70 -6.38
CA ASN A 106 22.82 32.40 -7.19
C ASN A 106 22.88 33.20 -8.49
N SER A 107 21.75 33.61 -9.06
CA SER A 107 21.70 34.47 -10.24
C SER A 107 21.99 35.95 -9.96
N LEU A 108 22.01 36.35 -8.69
CA LEU A 108 22.29 37.72 -8.23
C LEU A 108 23.74 37.90 -7.73
N LYS A 109 24.57 36.86 -7.84
CA LYS A 109 26.03 36.92 -7.66
C LYS A 109 26.72 37.03 -9.01
#